data_AF-A0A2A9CRV6-F1
#
_entry.id   AF-A0A2A9CRV6-F1
#
_cell.length_a   1.000
_cell.length_b   1.000
_cell.length_c   1.000
_cell.angle_alpha   90.00
_cell.angle_beta   90.00
_cell.angle_gamma   90.00
#
_symmetry.space_group_name_H-M   'P 1'
#
loop_
_entity.id
_entity.type
_entity.pdbx_description
1 polymer ?
#
loop_
_entity_poly.entity_id
_entity_poly.type
_entity_poly.pdbx_seq_one_letter_code
_entity_poly.pdbx_strand_id
1 'polypeptide(L)'
;MAGTERSTGAQYRRALVTLAAVLVVGGASLTSPTILSSHSTPPGNAGPSAPLVSPAPGASPTPTNRPPSTVQGTSDPVETPTATLPTITPTPTVTMTNLPQITTKRFTVPFTTVTHKDAGLHKGKTKVVRAGVNGLKEVTYTDGKVTATKVIRKPVTKLVAIGTKLTQPWLSNKQCGDWRNPFARVTVNDPDKVGYRLTLTWGKANQTFKKSGTNNFELHPRPWSWAWWWGTPPCEAKLG
;
A
#
# COMPACT_ATOMS: atom_id res chain seq x y z
N MET A 1 -35.02 24.71 53.64
CA MET A 1 -35.47 23.50 54.34
C MET A 1 -34.53 22.37 53.96
N ALA A 2 -33.96 21.72 54.96
CA ALA A 2 -32.81 20.82 54.86
C ALA A 2 -33.18 19.47 54.22
N GLY A 3 -32.28 18.95 53.39
CA GLY A 3 -32.26 17.57 52.93
C GLY A 3 -30.88 17.00 53.18
N THR A 4 -30.73 16.34 54.32
CA THR A 4 -29.56 15.56 54.74
C THR A 4 -29.65 14.15 54.19
N GLU A 5 -28.62 13.68 53.49
CA GLU A 5 -28.28 12.25 53.50
C GLU A 5 -26.76 12.06 53.36
N ARG A 6 -26.13 11.76 54.49
CA ARG A 6 -24.77 11.21 54.59
C ARG A 6 -24.91 9.70 54.51
N SER A 7 -24.36 9.07 53.47
CA SER A 7 -24.13 7.62 53.44
C SER A 7 -22.65 7.31 53.69
N THR A 8 -22.45 6.85 54.92
CA THR A 8 -21.44 5.93 55.47
C THR A 8 -20.45 5.26 54.50
N GLY A 9 -19.17 5.34 54.89
CA GLY A 9 -18.07 4.67 54.22
C GLY A 9 -17.96 3.17 54.50
N ALA A 10 -17.26 2.48 53.61
CA ALA A 10 -16.77 1.14 53.79
C ALA A 10 -15.24 1.13 53.60
N GLN A 11 -14.56 0.78 54.69
CA GLN A 11 -13.13 0.58 54.84
C GLN A 11 -12.64 -0.59 53.96
N TYR A 12 -11.82 -0.33 52.94
CA TYR A 12 -11.09 -1.38 52.23
C TYR A 12 -9.68 -1.54 52.84
N ARG A 13 -9.51 -2.65 53.56
CA ARG A 13 -8.25 -3.07 54.19
C ARG A 13 -7.17 -3.30 53.13
N ARG A 14 -6.01 -2.69 53.34
CA ARG A 14 -4.78 -2.94 52.59
C ARG A 14 -4.20 -4.28 53.01
N ALA A 15 -4.18 -5.26 52.10
CA ALA A 15 -3.38 -6.46 52.23
C ALA A 15 -1.95 -6.16 51.76
N LEU A 16 -0.99 -6.17 52.69
CA LEU A 16 0.44 -6.16 52.41
C LEU A 16 0.84 -7.55 51.90
N VAL A 17 1.18 -7.65 50.62
CA VAL A 17 1.87 -8.81 50.06
C VAL A 17 3.36 -8.48 50.02
N THR A 18 4.08 -8.99 51.01
CA THR A 18 5.54 -9.05 51.03
C THR A 18 6.00 -10.15 50.07
N LEU A 19 6.70 -9.78 49.00
CA LEU A 19 7.35 -10.72 48.08
C LEU A 19 8.86 -10.52 48.18
N ALA A 20 9.52 -11.56 48.69
CA ALA A 20 10.96 -11.64 48.90
C ALA A 20 11.70 -11.65 47.56
N ALA A 21 12.74 -10.81 47.45
CA ALA A 21 13.66 -10.81 46.33
C ALA A 21 14.78 -11.84 46.58
N VAL A 22 14.88 -12.84 45.70
CA VAL A 22 16.03 -13.74 45.62
C VAL A 22 17.11 -13.07 44.76
N LEU A 23 18.25 -12.76 45.39
CA LEU A 23 19.45 -12.25 44.75
C LEU A 23 20.24 -13.43 44.18
N VAL A 24 20.27 -13.57 42.85
CA VAL A 24 21.23 -14.46 42.16
C VAL A 24 22.43 -13.63 41.75
N VAL A 25 23.55 -13.93 42.37
CA VAL A 25 24.88 -13.41 42.04
C VAL A 25 25.52 -14.34 40.99
N GLY A 26 26.00 -13.75 39.90
CA GLY A 26 26.87 -14.40 38.91
C GLY A 26 27.11 -13.40 37.78
N GLY A 27 28.33 -13.00 37.40
CA GLY A 27 29.62 -13.67 37.53
C GLY A 27 30.21 -13.76 36.12
N ALA A 28 31.03 -12.75 35.77
CA ALA A 28 32.08 -12.66 34.75
C ALA A 28 31.90 -13.31 33.35
N SER A 29 32.23 -12.55 32.29
CA SER A 29 33.39 -12.86 31.44
C SER A 29 33.68 -11.79 30.39
N LEU A 30 34.96 -11.41 30.36
CA LEU A 30 35.63 -10.54 29.40
C LEU A 30 35.98 -11.36 28.15
N THR A 31 35.74 -10.83 26.95
CA THR A 31 36.64 -10.97 25.79
C THR A 31 36.20 -10.00 24.69
N SER A 32 37.07 -9.03 24.37
CA SER A 32 36.98 -8.22 23.15
C SER A 32 37.65 -8.96 21.98
N PRO A 33 37.29 -8.64 20.73
CA PRO A 33 38.29 -8.64 19.68
C PRO A 33 38.39 -7.30 18.95
N THR A 34 39.63 -6.81 18.93
CA THR A 34 40.18 -5.79 18.05
C THR A 34 40.16 -6.28 16.60
N ILE A 35 39.64 -5.50 15.65
CA ILE A 35 40.03 -5.64 14.23
C ILE A 35 40.20 -4.27 13.57
N LEU A 36 41.47 -4.00 13.26
CA LEU A 36 42.07 -3.29 12.13
C LEU A 36 41.41 -2.04 11.52
N SER A 37 42.15 -0.95 11.64
CA SER A 37 42.16 0.17 10.69
C SER A 37 42.66 -0.25 9.31
N SER A 38 42.08 0.33 8.26
CA SER A 38 42.76 0.55 6.99
C SER A 38 42.36 1.90 6.39
N HIS A 39 43.38 2.58 5.89
CA HIS A 39 43.45 3.96 5.46
C HIS A 39 42.69 4.28 4.16
N SER A 40 42.41 5.57 4.02
CA SER A 40 41.85 6.32 2.88
C SER A 40 42.73 6.30 1.62
N THR A 41 42.12 6.32 0.42
CA THR A 41 42.09 7.45 -0.55
C THR A 41 41.57 7.03 -1.96
N PRO A 42 40.95 7.97 -2.72
CA PRO A 42 40.52 7.82 -4.13
C PRO A 42 41.70 8.15 -5.09
N PRO A 43 41.70 7.93 -6.44
CA PRO A 43 40.70 8.41 -7.43
C PRO A 43 40.55 7.56 -8.73
N GLY A 44 39.75 8.03 -9.69
CA GLY A 44 40.00 7.73 -11.12
C GLY A 44 38.81 7.26 -11.96
N ASN A 45 38.32 8.15 -12.82
CA ASN A 45 37.36 7.91 -13.90
C ASN A 45 37.82 6.83 -14.90
N ALA A 46 36.90 5.99 -15.36
CA ALA A 46 36.77 5.58 -16.76
C ALA A 46 35.42 4.88 -16.99
N GLY A 47 34.58 5.45 -17.86
CA GLY A 47 33.51 4.71 -18.55
C GLY A 47 34.11 3.68 -19.53
N PRO A 48 33.28 2.81 -20.14
CA PRO A 48 32.33 3.31 -21.12
C PRO A 48 30.92 2.68 -21.08
N SER A 49 29.99 3.49 -21.58
CA SER A 49 28.72 3.21 -22.26
C SER A 49 28.19 1.76 -22.32
N ALA A 50 27.03 1.54 -21.72
CA ALA A 50 26.07 0.53 -22.12
C ALA A 50 24.65 1.15 -22.16
N PRO A 51 23.80 0.80 -23.14
CA PRO A 51 22.63 1.59 -23.49
C PRO A 51 21.49 1.45 -22.48
N LEU A 52 20.83 2.59 -22.21
CA LEU A 52 19.56 2.69 -21.51
C LEU A 52 18.46 2.08 -22.41
N VAL A 53 17.84 0.98 -21.98
CA VAL A 53 16.55 0.54 -22.52
C VAL A 53 15.51 0.61 -21.41
N SER A 54 14.74 1.70 -21.46
CA SER A 54 13.49 1.88 -20.73
C SER A 54 12.40 0.95 -21.29
N PRO A 55 11.60 0.26 -20.48
CA PRO A 55 10.31 -0.24 -20.91
C PRO A 55 9.25 0.86 -20.73
N ALA A 56 8.82 1.45 -21.84
CA ALA A 56 7.65 2.31 -21.89
C ALA A 56 6.34 1.48 -21.84
N PRO A 57 5.23 2.03 -21.34
CA PRO A 57 3.95 1.32 -21.17
C PRO A 57 3.29 1.00 -22.52
N GLY A 58 2.92 -0.26 -22.71
CA GLY A 58 2.23 -0.75 -23.90
C GLY A 58 0.87 -0.09 -24.14
N ALA A 59 0.65 0.22 -25.41
CA ALA A 59 -0.47 0.98 -25.95
C ALA A 59 -1.82 0.26 -25.84
N SER A 60 -2.84 1.09 -25.64
CA SER A 60 -4.27 0.79 -25.76
C SER A 60 -4.66 0.65 -27.25
N PRO A 61 -5.41 -0.37 -27.68
CA PRO A 61 -5.95 -0.40 -29.03
C PRO A 61 -7.20 0.47 -29.14
N THR A 62 -7.09 1.57 -29.88
CA THR A 62 -8.20 2.38 -30.40
C THR A 62 -8.81 1.68 -31.62
N PRO A 63 -10.14 1.59 -31.77
CA PRO A 63 -10.76 1.04 -32.97
C PRO A 63 -10.74 2.06 -34.13
N THR A 64 -10.09 1.68 -35.24
CA THR A 64 -10.12 2.40 -36.52
C THR A 64 -11.44 2.13 -37.25
N ASN A 65 -12.31 3.12 -37.32
CA ASN A 65 -13.45 3.14 -38.24
C ASN A 65 -12.97 3.67 -39.60
N ARG A 66 -13.03 2.83 -40.63
CA ARG A 66 -12.87 3.24 -42.03
C ARG A 66 -14.26 3.24 -42.68
N PRO A 67 -14.74 4.35 -43.26
CA PRO A 67 -16.01 4.38 -43.97
C PRO A 67 -15.91 3.70 -45.35
N PRO A 68 -16.98 3.07 -45.87
CA PRO A 68 -17.00 2.55 -47.23
C PRO A 68 -17.25 3.66 -48.26
N SER A 69 -16.56 3.55 -49.39
CA SER A 69 -16.61 4.44 -50.55
C SER A 69 -17.95 4.37 -51.28
N THR A 70 -18.48 5.56 -51.56
CA THR A 70 -19.55 5.85 -52.53
C THR A 70 -19.07 5.55 -53.96
N VAL A 71 -19.86 4.81 -54.73
CA VAL A 71 -19.75 4.74 -56.19
C VAL A 71 -21.03 5.31 -56.78
N GLN A 72 -20.90 6.36 -57.59
CA GLN A 72 -21.98 7.02 -58.34
C GLN A 72 -21.53 7.16 -59.80
N GLY A 73 -22.48 6.98 -60.73
CA GLY A 73 -22.33 7.11 -62.18
C GLY A 73 -22.68 5.78 -62.87
N THR A 74 -23.59 5.68 -63.83
CA THR A 74 -23.87 6.62 -64.92
C THR A 74 -25.28 6.36 -65.52
N SER A 75 -25.84 7.44 -66.07
CA SER A 75 -27.17 7.64 -66.66
C SER A 75 -27.32 7.22 -68.13
N ASP A 76 -28.54 6.79 -68.46
CA ASP A 76 -29.32 6.91 -69.73
C ASP A 76 -28.87 6.17 -71.02
N PRO A 77 -29.75 5.89 -72.02
CA PRO A 77 -31.21 6.16 -72.12
C PRO A 77 -32.08 4.92 -72.43
N VAL A 78 -33.38 5.01 -72.12
CA VAL A 78 -34.43 4.03 -72.49
C VAL A 78 -35.00 4.39 -73.86
N GLU A 79 -34.84 3.50 -74.84
CA GLU A 79 -35.62 3.49 -76.08
C GLU A 79 -36.92 2.69 -75.90
N THR A 80 -38.01 3.25 -76.40
CA THR A 80 -39.34 2.60 -76.50
C THR A 80 -39.43 1.88 -77.85
N PRO A 81 -39.98 0.66 -77.91
CA PRO A 81 -41.22 0.51 -78.69
C PRO A 81 -42.28 -0.45 -78.09
N THR A 82 -43.51 0.05 -78.18
CA THR A 82 -44.85 -0.54 -78.27
C THR A 82 -45.06 -2.06 -78.43
N ALA A 83 -45.92 -2.56 -77.54
CA ALA A 83 -46.97 -3.61 -77.62
C ALA A 83 -46.64 -5.06 -78.03
N THR A 84 -47.02 -6.02 -77.17
CA THR A 84 -48.12 -7.01 -77.40
C THR A 84 -48.31 -7.88 -76.13
N LEU A 85 -49.52 -7.86 -75.55
CA LEU A 85 -50.04 -8.87 -74.59
C LEU A 85 -50.66 -10.00 -75.45
N PRO A 86 -50.59 -11.32 -75.13
CA PRO A 86 -50.85 -11.91 -73.81
C PRO A 86 -50.02 -13.14 -73.41
N THR A 87 -49.92 -13.45 -72.11
CA THR A 87 -50.00 -14.81 -71.54
C THR A 87 -49.91 -14.71 -70.02
N ILE A 88 -51.01 -14.99 -69.33
CA ILE A 88 -51.07 -15.14 -67.86
C ILE A 88 -50.29 -16.40 -67.46
N THR A 89 -49.03 -16.23 -67.06
CA THR A 89 -48.26 -17.26 -66.36
C THR A 89 -48.57 -17.11 -64.86
N PRO A 90 -48.97 -18.16 -64.12
CA PRO A 90 -49.13 -18.03 -62.68
C PRO A 90 -47.75 -17.74 -62.08
N THR A 91 -47.58 -16.52 -61.58
CA THR A 91 -46.44 -16.11 -60.76
C THR A 91 -46.27 -17.13 -59.63
N PRO A 92 -45.10 -17.78 -59.47
CA PRO A 92 -44.86 -18.53 -58.25
C PRO A 92 -44.88 -17.52 -57.10
N THR A 93 -45.89 -17.60 -56.24
CA THR A 93 -45.93 -16.86 -54.98
C THR A 93 -44.73 -17.31 -54.16
N VAL A 94 -43.66 -16.51 -54.17
CA VAL A 94 -42.52 -16.71 -53.27
C VAL A 94 -43.01 -16.31 -51.88
N THR A 95 -43.49 -17.28 -51.11
CA THR A 95 -43.78 -17.10 -49.70
C THR A 95 -42.46 -16.80 -49.01
N MET A 96 -42.22 -15.53 -48.68
CA MET A 96 -41.05 -15.12 -47.92
C MET A 96 -41.24 -15.58 -46.47
N THR A 97 -40.87 -16.83 -46.19
CA THR A 97 -40.82 -17.35 -44.83
C THR A 97 -39.80 -16.50 -44.07
N ASN A 98 -40.27 -15.66 -43.16
CA ASN A 98 -39.39 -14.88 -42.30
C ASN A 98 -38.81 -15.83 -41.25
N LEU A 99 -37.64 -16.42 -41.53
CA LEU A 99 -36.92 -17.21 -40.53
C LEU A 99 -36.41 -16.27 -39.43
N PRO A 100 -36.47 -16.69 -38.15
CA PRO A 100 -35.99 -15.88 -37.05
C PRO A 100 -34.49 -15.59 -37.19
N GLN A 101 -34.09 -14.32 -37.01
CA GLN A 101 -32.70 -13.92 -37.09
C GLN A 101 -31.99 -14.19 -35.76
N ILE A 102 -31.10 -15.19 -35.74
CA ILE A 102 -30.31 -15.53 -34.56
C ILE A 102 -28.93 -14.89 -34.66
N THR A 103 -28.55 -14.08 -33.67
CA THR A 103 -27.19 -13.51 -33.55
C THR A 103 -26.61 -13.78 -32.17
N THR A 104 -25.32 -14.07 -32.11
CA THR A 104 -24.63 -14.39 -30.85
C THR A 104 -23.48 -13.40 -30.64
N LYS A 105 -23.43 -12.77 -29.46
CA LYS A 105 -22.41 -11.77 -29.12
C LYS A 105 -21.70 -12.15 -27.82
N ARG A 106 -20.40 -11.84 -27.74
CA ARG A 106 -19.56 -12.08 -26.58
C ARG A 106 -19.34 -10.80 -25.79
N PHE A 107 -19.42 -10.91 -24.48
CA PHE A 107 -19.27 -9.80 -23.55
C PHE A 107 -18.28 -10.17 -22.44
N THR A 108 -17.39 -9.24 -22.16
CA THR A 108 -16.47 -9.34 -21.02
C THR A 108 -17.23 -9.10 -19.71
N VAL A 109 -16.97 -9.94 -18.71
CA VAL A 109 -17.49 -9.76 -17.34
C VAL A 109 -16.35 -9.28 -16.46
N PRO A 110 -16.43 -8.06 -15.87
CA PRO A 110 -15.35 -7.52 -15.07
C PRO A 110 -15.10 -8.35 -13.81
N PHE A 111 -13.85 -8.44 -13.37
CA PHE A 111 -13.53 -9.01 -12.06
C PHE A 111 -13.71 -8.00 -10.93
N THR A 112 -13.90 -8.53 -9.73
CA THR A 112 -13.91 -7.74 -8.49
C THR A 112 -12.55 -7.78 -7.80
N THR A 113 -12.27 -6.78 -6.97
CA THR A 113 -11.07 -6.75 -6.11
C THR A 113 -11.48 -6.92 -4.66
N VAL A 114 -10.84 -7.86 -3.97
CA VAL A 114 -11.01 -8.10 -2.54
C VAL A 114 -9.69 -7.82 -1.83
N THR A 115 -9.76 -7.12 -0.71
CA THR A 115 -8.61 -6.80 0.14
C THR A 115 -8.65 -7.64 1.41
N HIS A 116 -7.48 -8.03 1.90
CA HIS A 116 -7.32 -8.67 3.21
C HIS A 116 -6.11 -8.07 3.94
N LYS A 117 -6.14 -8.11 5.27
CA LYS A 117 -5.04 -7.63 6.11
C LYS A 117 -3.93 -8.68 6.18
N ASP A 118 -2.68 -8.22 6.09
CA ASP A 118 -1.48 -9.04 6.16
C ASP A 118 -0.51 -8.48 7.20
N ALA A 119 -0.31 -9.21 8.30
CA ALA A 119 0.57 -8.85 9.40
C ALA A 119 2.07 -9.08 9.09
N GLY A 120 2.39 -9.77 8.00
CA GLY A 120 3.77 -9.92 7.52
C GLY A 120 4.23 -8.73 6.66
N LEU A 121 3.29 -7.95 6.12
CA LEU A 121 3.57 -6.84 5.23
C LEU A 121 3.54 -5.49 5.98
N HIS A 122 4.56 -4.65 5.76
CA HIS A 122 4.67 -3.33 6.40
C HIS A 122 3.46 -2.44 6.10
N LYS A 123 3.03 -1.67 7.09
CA LYS A 123 1.93 -0.72 6.95
C LYS A 123 2.15 0.21 5.75
N GLY A 124 1.08 0.44 5.00
CA GLY A 124 1.10 1.25 3.78
C GLY A 124 1.65 0.52 2.54
N LYS A 125 2.16 -0.71 2.66
CA LYS A 125 2.51 -1.55 1.51
C LYS A 125 1.34 -2.44 1.13
N THR A 126 1.26 -2.78 -0.16
CA THR A 126 0.28 -3.72 -0.69
C THR A 126 0.97 -4.76 -1.56
N LYS A 127 0.38 -5.96 -1.64
CA LYS A 127 0.86 -7.04 -2.49
C LYS A 127 -0.31 -7.72 -3.17
N VAL A 128 -0.25 -7.87 -4.50
CA VAL A 128 -1.23 -8.68 -5.21
C VAL A 128 -0.92 -10.15 -4.93
N VAL A 129 -1.82 -10.84 -4.24
CA VAL A 129 -1.70 -12.26 -3.92
C VAL A 129 -2.26 -13.11 -5.06
N ARG A 130 -3.33 -12.62 -5.70
CA ARG A 130 -3.90 -13.25 -6.89
C ARG A 130 -4.33 -12.18 -7.89
N ALA A 131 -3.90 -12.31 -9.14
CA ALA A 131 -4.34 -11.44 -10.22
C ALA A 131 -5.83 -11.65 -10.52
N GLY A 132 -6.51 -10.56 -10.89
CA GLY A 132 -7.88 -10.63 -11.37
C GLY A 132 -7.91 -10.96 -12.86
N VAL A 133 -8.89 -11.74 -13.28
CA VAL A 133 -9.09 -12.10 -14.69
C VAL A 133 -10.56 -11.89 -15.04
N ASN A 134 -10.82 -11.15 -16.12
CA ASN A 134 -12.18 -10.95 -16.58
C ASN A 134 -12.81 -12.27 -17.07
N GLY A 135 -14.07 -12.44 -16.72
CA GLY A 135 -14.91 -13.49 -17.26
C GLY A 135 -15.34 -13.18 -18.69
N LEU A 136 -16.00 -14.17 -19.30
CA LEU A 136 -16.57 -14.08 -20.63
C LEU A 136 -17.96 -14.70 -20.59
N LYS A 137 -18.95 -13.97 -21.09
CA LYS A 137 -20.29 -14.48 -21.33
C LYS A 137 -20.67 -14.31 -22.79
N GLU A 138 -21.56 -15.17 -23.23
CA GLU A 138 -22.14 -15.15 -24.56
C GLU A 138 -23.64 -14.92 -24.40
N VAL A 139 -24.19 -14.02 -25.21
CA VAL A 139 -25.60 -13.67 -25.22
C VAL A 139 -26.11 -13.90 -26.62
N THR A 140 -27.13 -14.74 -26.73
CA THR A 140 -27.82 -15.04 -27.98
C THR A 140 -29.07 -14.19 -28.07
N TYR A 141 -29.26 -13.61 -29.24
CA TYR A 141 -30.39 -12.77 -29.60
C TYR A 141 -31.18 -13.44 -30.71
N THR A 142 -32.50 -13.47 -30.58
CA THR A 142 -33.43 -13.87 -31.64
C THR A 142 -34.31 -12.66 -31.94
N ASP A 143 -34.33 -12.21 -33.20
CA ASP A 143 -35.06 -11.02 -33.65
C ASP A 143 -34.77 -9.78 -32.78
N GLY A 144 -33.50 -9.63 -32.40
CA GLY A 144 -33.00 -8.52 -31.58
C GLY A 144 -33.26 -8.64 -30.07
N LYS A 145 -33.97 -9.66 -29.59
CA LYS A 145 -34.24 -9.89 -28.15
C LYS A 145 -33.33 -10.95 -27.56
N VAL A 146 -32.87 -10.74 -26.33
CA VAL A 146 -32.05 -11.73 -25.61
C VAL A 146 -32.88 -12.98 -25.34
N THR A 147 -32.42 -14.12 -25.84
CA THR A 147 -33.08 -15.43 -25.67
C THR A 147 -32.26 -16.39 -24.82
N ALA A 148 -30.94 -16.27 -24.81
CA ALA A 148 -30.07 -17.07 -23.96
C ALA A 148 -28.84 -16.30 -23.47
N THR A 149 -28.35 -16.65 -22.28
CA THR A 149 -27.06 -16.19 -21.76
C THR A 149 -26.28 -17.38 -21.24
N LYS A 150 -25.03 -17.52 -21.71
CA LYS A 150 -24.11 -18.59 -21.31
C LYS A 150 -22.83 -17.99 -20.76
N VAL A 151 -22.46 -18.34 -19.54
CA VAL A 151 -21.16 -17.94 -18.97
C VAL A 151 -20.10 -18.92 -19.48
N ILE A 152 -19.18 -18.45 -20.33
CA ILE A 152 -18.07 -19.24 -20.87
C ILE A 152 -16.96 -19.35 -19.82
N ARG A 153 -16.62 -18.24 -19.18
CA ARG A 153 -15.60 -18.18 -18.14
C ARG A 153 -16.06 -17.26 -17.02
N LYS A 154 -16.03 -17.75 -15.78
CA LYS A 154 -16.31 -16.92 -14.61
C LYS A 154 -15.14 -15.94 -14.39
N PRO A 155 -15.40 -14.70 -13.96
CA PRO A 155 -14.33 -13.79 -13.57
C PRO A 155 -13.59 -14.34 -12.34
N VAL A 156 -12.27 -14.16 -12.31
CA VAL A 156 -11.42 -14.47 -11.16
C VAL A 156 -11.19 -13.19 -10.39
N THR A 157 -11.58 -13.17 -9.11
CA THR A 157 -11.38 -12.03 -8.21
C THR A 157 -9.91 -11.76 -7.96
N LYS A 158 -9.50 -10.50 -8.10
CA LYS A 158 -8.19 -9.98 -7.70
C LYS A 158 -8.11 -9.95 -6.17
N LEU A 159 -7.08 -10.58 -5.60
CA LEU A 159 -6.83 -10.57 -4.16
C LEU A 159 -5.61 -9.70 -3.85
N VAL A 160 -5.80 -8.70 -3.01
CA VAL A 160 -4.73 -7.78 -2.59
C VAL A 160 -4.55 -7.86 -1.08
N ALA A 161 -3.33 -8.15 -0.64
CA ALA A 161 -2.90 -8.04 0.75
C ALA A 161 -2.57 -6.58 1.06
N ILE A 162 -3.09 -6.07 2.18
CA ILE A 162 -2.76 -4.75 2.73
C ILE A 162 -1.93 -4.97 4.00
N GLY A 163 -0.75 -4.37 4.02
CA GLY A 163 0.16 -4.51 5.15
C GLY A 163 -0.34 -3.82 6.41
N THR A 164 -0.23 -4.52 7.54
CA THR A 164 -0.56 -4.02 8.88
C THR A 164 0.60 -4.13 9.87
N LYS A 165 1.76 -4.62 9.43
CA LYS A 165 2.95 -4.72 10.28
C LYS A 165 3.44 -3.32 10.62
N LEU A 166 3.46 -3.02 11.91
CA LEU A 166 3.93 -1.75 12.44
C LEU A 166 5.45 -1.79 12.63
N THR A 167 6.10 -0.69 12.30
CA THR A 167 7.51 -0.43 12.56
C THR A 167 7.65 0.14 13.97
N GLN A 168 8.47 -0.50 14.80
CA GLN A 168 8.76 0.02 16.13
C GLN A 168 9.62 1.30 16.04
N PRO A 169 9.48 2.22 16.99
CA PRO A 169 10.29 3.42 17.02
C PRO A 169 11.77 3.08 17.26
N TRP A 170 12.67 3.82 16.62
CA TRP A 170 14.11 3.66 16.81
C TRP A 170 14.83 4.99 16.98
N LEU A 171 16.00 4.94 17.61
CA LEU A 171 16.85 6.09 17.85
C LEU A 171 17.83 6.28 16.70
N SER A 172 18.07 7.52 16.32
CA SER A 172 19.10 7.94 15.35
C SER A 172 19.69 9.29 15.77
N ASN A 173 20.79 9.71 15.12
CA ASN A 173 21.43 11.02 15.35
C ASN A 173 21.70 11.31 16.84
N LYS A 174 22.22 10.32 17.56
CA LYS A 174 22.60 10.48 18.96
C LYS A 174 23.83 11.38 19.03
N GLN A 175 23.74 12.48 19.77
CA GLN A 175 24.84 13.40 19.98
C GLN A 175 24.91 13.79 21.44
N CYS A 176 26.12 13.90 21.95
CA CYS A 176 26.38 14.27 23.33
C CYS A 176 27.35 15.46 23.32
N GLY A 177 27.03 16.46 24.14
CA GLY A 177 27.92 17.55 24.44
C GLY A 177 29.03 17.11 25.39
N ASP A 178 30.04 17.96 25.48
CA ASP A 178 31.11 17.82 26.45
C ASP A 178 30.73 18.50 27.78
N TRP A 179 31.71 18.64 28.65
CA TRP A 179 31.53 19.26 29.95
C TRP A 179 31.27 20.77 29.89
N ARG A 180 31.91 21.46 28.94
CA ARG A 180 31.85 22.93 28.82
C ARG A 180 30.51 23.36 28.24
N ASN A 181 29.95 22.53 27.37
CA ASN A 181 28.62 22.70 26.78
C ASN A 181 27.84 21.38 26.88
N PRO A 182 27.23 21.10 28.04
CA PRO A 182 26.61 19.82 28.28
C PRO A 182 25.23 19.75 27.61
N PHE A 183 25.06 18.77 26.74
CA PHE A 183 23.79 18.46 26.10
C PHE A 183 23.67 16.97 25.76
N ALA A 184 22.44 16.49 25.61
CA ALA A 184 22.15 15.20 24.99
C ALA A 184 21.04 15.40 23.94
N ARG A 185 21.33 15.01 22.69
CA ARG A 185 20.39 15.09 21.56
C ARG A 185 20.14 13.71 20.98
N VAL A 186 18.91 13.49 20.55
CA VAL A 186 18.54 12.29 19.81
C VAL A 186 17.32 12.55 18.92
N THR A 187 17.28 11.87 17.77
CA THR A 187 16.08 11.76 16.94
C THR A 187 15.41 10.43 17.20
N VAL A 188 14.14 10.45 17.57
CA VAL A 188 13.28 9.25 17.58
C VAL A 188 12.51 9.22 16.27
N ASN A 189 12.65 8.13 15.52
CA ASN A 189 11.85 7.88 14.32
C ASN A 189 10.69 6.96 14.67
N ASP A 190 9.47 7.39 14.38
CA ASP A 190 8.24 6.62 14.59
C ASP A 190 7.33 6.81 13.36
N PRO A 191 7.63 6.15 12.23
CA PRO A 191 6.94 6.39 10.97
C PRO A 191 5.45 5.99 11.03
N ASP A 192 5.14 4.99 11.86
CA ASP A 192 3.78 4.45 11.98
C ASP A 192 2.96 5.11 13.09
N LYS A 193 3.56 6.07 13.82
CA LYS A 193 2.95 6.81 14.93
C LYS A 193 2.42 5.90 16.05
N VAL A 194 3.16 4.82 16.35
CA VAL A 194 2.77 3.88 17.42
C VAL A 194 2.98 4.45 18.82
N GLY A 195 3.78 5.52 18.93
CA GLY A 195 4.10 6.17 20.19
C GLY A 195 5.31 5.54 20.91
N TYR A 196 5.91 6.33 21.80
CA TYR A 196 7.08 5.90 22.59
C TYR A 196 7.20 6.69 23.90
N ARG A 197 7.92 6.09 24.86
CA ARG A 197 8.55 6.80 25.97
C ARG A 197 10.04 6.90 25.70
N LEU A 198 10.58 8.11 25.72
CA LEU A 198 12.01 8.36 25.60
C LEU A 198 12.53 8.85 26.94
N THR A 199 13.57 8.23 27.47
CA THR A 199 14.34 8.76 28.59
C THR A 199 15.73 9.17 28.10
N LEU A 200 16.03 10.46 28.18
CA LEU A 200 17.35 11.03 27.96
C LEU A 200 18.05 11.21 29.30
N THR A 201 19.31 10.80 29.36
CA THR A 201 20.15 10.90 30.55
C THR A 201 21.47 11.56 30.18
N TRP A 202 21.89 12.51 31.01
CA TRP A 202 23.24 13.10 30.96
C TRP A 202 23.75 13.22 32.40
N GLY A 203 24.64 12.30 32.80
CA GLY A 203 25.08 12.16 34.18
C GLY A 203 23.94 11.89 35.14
N LYS A 204 23.73 12.78 36.11
CA LYS A 204 22.63 12.70 37.08
C LYS A 204 21.33 13.33 36.58
N ALA A 205 21.39 14.13 35.51
CA ALA A 205 20.19 14.73 34.92
C ALA A 205 19.50 13.71 34.02
N ASN A 206 18.20 13.58 34.16
CA ASN A 206 17.38 12.81 33.24
C ASN A 206 16.08 13.54 32.93
N GLN A 207 15.52 13.25 31.76
CA GLN A 207 14.21 13.74 31.36
C GLN A 207 13.49 12.67 30.54
N THR A 208 12.20 12.49 30.82
CA THR A 208 11.36 11.53 30.10
C THR A 208 10.32 12.26 29.26
N PHE A 209 10.15 11.81 28.03
CA PHE A 209 9.23 12.34 27.05
C PHE A 209 8.25 11.25 26.61
N LYS A 210 7.01 11.65 26.32
CA LYS A 210 5.99 10.81 25.68
C LYS A 210 5.52 11.51 24.43
N LYS A 211 5.71 10.88 23.28
CA LYS A 211 5.29 11.44 21.99
C LYS A 211 5.01 10.33 20.99
N SER A 212 4.52 10.71 19.82
CA SER A 212 4.40 9.85 18.65
C SER A 212 4.91 10.59 17.41
N GLY A 213 5.27 9.84 16.38
CA GLY A 213 5.87 10.39 15.18
C GLY A 213 7.36 10.74 15.34
N THR A 214 7.98 11.10 14.22
CA THR A 214 9.39 11.48 14.19
C THR A 214 9.62 12.82 14.88
N ASN A 215 10.48 12.84 15.90
CA ASN A 215 10.78 14.05 16.67
C ASN A 215 12.25 14.10 17.09
N ASN A 216 12.74 15.32 17.26
CA ASN A 216 14.04 15.61 17.84
C ASN A 216 13.88 16.00 19.31
N PHE A 217 14.79 15.52 20.14
CA PHE A 217 14.81 15.79 21.56
C PHE A 217 16.19 16.29 21.97
N GLU A 218 16.19 17.25 22.88
CA GLU A 218 17.40 17.86 23.43
C GLU A 218 17.22 18.07 24.93
N LEU A 219 18.23 17.65 25.69
CA LEU A 219 18.34 17.85 27.13
C LEU A 219 19.56 18.73 27.38
N HIS A 220 19.34 19.91 27.95
CA HIS A 220 20.39 20.78 28.48
C HIS A 220 20.43 20.70 30.01
N PRO A 221 21.34 19.90 30.58
CA PRO A 221 21.60 19.91 32.02
C PRO A 221 22.20 21.25 32.45
N ARG A 222 21.90 21.69 33.67
CA ARG A 222 22.43 22.95 34.18
C ARG A 222 23.97 22.87 34.33
N PRO A 223 24.71 23.90 33.88
CA PRO A 223 26.17 23.85 33.78
C PRO A 223 26.90 23.82 35.15
N TRP A 224 26.23 24.13 36.26
CA TRP A 224 26.87 24.31 37.57
C TRP A 224 26.45 23.21 38.56
N SER A 225 26.85 21.98 38.27
CA SER A 225 26.90 20.92 39.28
C SER A 225 28.36 20.58 39.55
N TRP A 226 28.73 20.46 40.82
CA TRP A 226 30.10 20.15 41.26
C TRP A 226 30.50 18.69 40.99
N ALA A 227 29.58 17.89 40.42
CA ALA A 227 29.71 16.43 40.28
C ALA A 227 30.58 15.96 39.11
N TRP A 228 31.13 16.84 38.30
CA TRP A 228 31.58 16.43 36.98
C TRP A 228 33.13 16.33 36.84
N TRP A 229 33.94 16.60 37.86
CA TRP A 229 35.42 16.58 37.77
C TRP A 229 36.05 15.18 37.55
N TRP A 230 35.23 14.12 37.43
CA TRP A 230 35.67 12.73 37.26
C TRP A 230 35.06 12.12 35.98
N GLY A 231 35.58 12.51 34.82
CA GLY A 231 35.26 11.89 33.52
C GLY A 231 34.00 12.41 32.81
N THR A 232 33.82 11.98 31.56
CA THR A 232 32.63 12.30 30.76
C THR A 232 31.42 11.59 31.36
N PRO A 233 30.36 12.31 31.76
CA PRO A 233 29.19 11.68 32.33
C PRO A 233 28.46 10.78 31.33
N PRO A 234 27.75 9.74 31.80
CA PRO A 234 26.98 8.86 30.94
C PRO A 234 25.92 9.66 30.17
N CYS A 235 25.98 9.57 28.85
CA CYS A 235 25.01 10.14 27.93
C CYS A 235 24.22 8.99 27.28
N GLU A 236 22.96 8.83 27.69
CA GLU A 236 22.14 7.70 27.27
C GLU A 236 20.76 8.15 26.77
N ALA A 237 20.26 7.46 25.76
CA ALA A 237 18.90 7.59 25.26
C ALA A 237 18.26 6.20 25.21
N LYS A 238 17.14 6.02 25.92
CA LYS A 238 16.41 4.74 26.04
C LYS A 238 14.97 4.92 25.60
N LEU A 239 14.49 3.98 24.78
CA LEU A 239 13.07 3.85 24.43
C LEU A 239 12.42 2.81 25.34
N GLY A 240 11.17 3.05 25.72
CA GLY A 240 10.31 2.12 26.45
C GLY A 240 8.84 2.48 26.37
#